data_AF-A0A1W9MGE0-F1
#
_entry.id   AF-A0A1W9MGE0-F1
#
_cell.length_a   1.000
_cell.length_b   1.000
_cell.length_c   1.000
_cell.angle_alpha   90.00
_cell.angle_beta   90.00
_cell.angle_gamma   90.00
#
_symmetry.space_group_name_H-M   'P 1'
#
loop_
_entity.id
_entity.type
_entity.pdbx_description
1 polymer ?
#
loop_
_entity_poly.entity_id
_entity_poly.type
_entity_poly.pdbx_seq_one_letter_code
_entity_poly.pdbx_strand_id
1 'polypeptide(L)'
;MDIKVHEKDTENRKKVCREVIEKILSCRIISRDALEKEKAYYCEKYGIAEYLNNPEILQCAYPDERDEILKILQKKPSRTYSGVTVIACMTMPTRCPHGKCAYCPGGVEIDVPQSYTGKEPSTMRGIQCHFDSYLETTSRLYQYHKLGHAVDKIELIIMGGTLPAQDIDYMEYFSKRCIQAMNEFYENLTTIEKSGEEKFTEIYNEDKKKSDGGKFHKFYYREEIQRANEKAKIRCVGLTFESRPDYAKKEEILRMLKCGATRIEMGVQSPYDFIYSCVNRGHNVKDVIESTALLKDYGLKICYHMMPGLLGNSEYSREIDFRGFKKIVADENFMPDMLKIYPTLIIKGTKFYDAYIKGNFEPLTTENAVRLITNVMAALPKWVRVMRVMRDIPAYMIEAGIKTSNLEQLVDEKLKSENLKCVEIRHRGVRNEIIDFDSVKLLRENYNASGGQEIFMSYEDVRADLLIGFLRLRIPSNFNKTKNVFVRELHIYGKEVEIGKKAKATEIQHRGFGGNLLMEAERIAKEEFDAKKISVMSGIGAREYYRKFNYKRSEFWMVKNL
;
A
#
# COMPACT_ATOMS: atom_id res chain seq x y z
N MET A 1 32.39 -23.23 28.13
CA MET A 1 32.18 -24.39 27.23
C MET A 1 31.20 -24.04 26.11
N ASP A 2 30.40 -22.99 26.28
CA ASP A 2 29.30 -22.58 25.39
C ASP A 2 29.71 -21.86 24.10
N ILE A 3 30.90 -21.23 24.06
CA ILE A 3 31.37 -20.51 22.85
C ILE A 3 31.72 -21.50 21.72
N LYS A 4 32.39 -22.62 22.04
CA LYS A 4 32.75 -23.66 21.06
C LYS A 4 31.56 -24.47 20.54
N VAL A 5 30.47 -24.54 21.33
CA VAL A 5 29.22 -25.19 20.91
C VAL A 5 28.46 -24.30 19.93
N HIS A 6 28.41 -22.99 20.18
CA HIS A 6 27.81 -22.02 19.26
C HIS A 6 28.55 -21.87 17.92
N GLU A 7 29.89 -21.88 17.93
CA GLU A 7 30.67 -21.84 16.68
C GLU A 7 30.45 -23.08 15.81
N LYS A 8 30.43 -24.27 16.44
CA LYS A 8 30.21 -25.56 15.76
C LYS A 8 28.79 -25.70 15.22
N ASP A 9 27.79 -25.20 15.95
CA ASP A 9 26.40 -25.13 15.48
C ASP A 9 26.27 -24.18 14.27
N THR A 10 26.91 -23.02 14.31
CA THR A 10 26.89 -22.04 13.20
C THR A 10 27.53 -22.60 11.92
N GLU A 11 28.61 -23.36 12.02
CA GLU A 11 29.29 -23.99 10.88
C GLU A 11 28.47 -25.16 10.30
N ASN A 12 27.89 -25.99 11.17
CA ASN A 12 26.97 -27.06 10.76
C ASN A 12 25.72 -26.51 10.07
N ARG A 13 25.15 -25.40 10.56
CA ARG A 13 23.99 -24.74 9.94
C ARG A 13 24.29 -24.25 8.53
N LYS A 14 25.43 -23.59 8.31
CA LYS A 14 25.86 -23.17 6.95
C LYS A 14 26.01 -24.35 6.00
N LYS A 15 26.59 -25.46 6.49
CA LYS A 15 26.74 -26.69 5.71
C LYS A 15 25.38 -27.29 5.34
N VAL A 16 24.45 -27.36 6.28
CA VAL A 16 23.08 -27.84 6.05
C VAL A 16 22.34 -26.94 5.05
N CYS A 17 22.43 -25.62 5.19
CA CYS A 17 21.85 -24.69 4.21
C CYS A 17 22.36 -24.98 2.80
N ARG A 18 23.67 -25.20 2.64
CA ARG A 18 24.29 -25.49 1.34
C ARG A 18 23.80 -26.80 0.73
N GLU A 19 23.70 -27.86 1.53
CA GLU A 19 23.18 -29.15 1.07
C GLU A 19 21.70 -29.06 0.64
N VAL A 20 20.89 -28.31 1.40
CA VAL A 20 19.48 -28.07 1.04
C VAL A 20 19.39 -27.28 -0.27
N ILE A 21 20.24 -26.27 -0.48
CA ILE A 21 20.28 -25.52 -1.73
C ILE A 21 20.66 -26.42 -2.91
N GLU A 22 21.71 -27.22 -2.80
CA GLU A 22 22.14 -28.13 -3.87
C GLU A 22 21.05 -29.13 -4.26
N LYS A 23 20.27 -29.62 -3.28
CA LYS A 23 19.10 -30.47 -3.55
C LYS A 23 17.97 -29.73 -4.25
N ILE A 24 17.78 -28.44 -3.98
CA ILE A 24 16.82 -27.61 -4.72
C ILE A 24 17.27 -27.42 -6.17
N LEU A 25 18.54 -27.02 -6.38
CA LEU A 25 19.10 -26.78 -7.72
C LEU A 25 19.15 -28.05 -8.58
N SER A 26 19.44 -29.20 -7.96
CA SER A 26 19.41 -30.51 -8.64
C SER A 26 18.01 -31.10 -8.83
N CYS A 27 16.95 -30.32 -8.57
CA CYS A 27 15.55 -30.74 -8.69
C CYS A 27 15.18 -31.97 -7.84
N ARG A 28 15.90 -32.22 -6.73
CA ARG A 28 15.58 -33.28 -5.77
C ARG A 28 14.55 -32.81 -4.73
N ILE A 29 14.52 -31.51 -4.46
CA ILE A 29 13.44 -30.84 -3.73
C ILE A 29 12.64 -30.05 -4.75
N ILE A 30 11.41 -30.47 -5.02
CA ILE A 30 10.52 -29.84 -6.02
C ILE A 30 9.23 -29.28 -5.41
N SER A 31 8.98 -29.54 -4.12
CA SER A 31 7.79 -29.08 -3.41
C SER A 31 8.14 -28.58 -2.00
N ARG A 32 7.23 -27.80 -1.41
CA ARG A 32 7.40 -27.28 -0.04
C ARG A 32 7.38 -28.40 1.00
N ASP A 33 6.54 -29.40 0.81
CA ASP A 33 6.50 -30.54 1.73
C ASP A 33 7.79 -31.35 1.67
N ALA A 34 8.40 -31.48 0.48
CA ALA A 34 9.72 -32.08 0.33
C ALA A 34 10.81 -31.25 1.02
N LEU A 35 10.73 -29.92 0.93
CA LEU A 35 11.65 -29.01 1.62
C LEU A 35 11.58 -29.18 3.15
N GLU A 36 10.38 -29.18 3.74
CA GLU A 36 10.25 -29.30 5.20
C GLU A 36 10.71 -30.68 5.70
N LYS A 37 10.46 -31.76 4.95
CA LYS A 37 11.00 -33.10 5.26
C LYS A 37 12.53 -33.13 5.25
N GLU A 38 13.15 -32.55 4.23
CA GLU A 38 14.61 -32.50 4.12
C GLU A 38 15.24 -31.64 5.21
N LYS A 39 14.62 -30.50 5.56
CA LYS A 39 15.07 -29.67 6.68
C LYS A 39 15.03 -30.43 8.00
N ALA A 40 13.93 -31.14 8.28
CA ALA A 40 13.82 -31.96 9.47
C ALA A 40 14.91 -33.05 9.54
N TYR A 41 15.10 -33.78 8.43
CA TYR A 41 16.14 -34.81 8.31
C TYR A 41 17.55 -34.26 8.59
N TYR A 42 17.87 -33.09 8.02
CA TYR A 42 19.20 -32.51 8.21
C TYR A 42 19.41 -31.91 9.61
N CYS A 43 18.39 -31.30 10.21
CA CYS A 43 18.47 -30.87 11.60
C CYS A 43 18.76 -32.05 12.53
N GLU A 44 18.10 -33.19 12.33
CA GLU A 44 18.32 -34.40 13.11
C GLU A 44 19.72 -35.00 12.86
N LYS A 45 20.11 -35.16 11.58
CA LYS A 45 21.41 -35.72 11.18
C LYS A 45 22.60 -34.93 11.74
N TYR A 46 22.49 -33.60 11.76
CA TYR A 46 23.58 -32.71 12.20
C TYR A 46 23.42 -32.19 13.62
N GLY A 47 22.39 -32.63 14.36
CA GLY A 47 22.16 -32.27 15.76
C GLY A 47 21.83 -30.79 15.99
N ILE A 48 21.16 -30.14 15.04
CA ILE A 48 20.79 -28.72 15.11
C ILE A 48 19.53 -28.60 15.98
N ALA A 49 19.65 -27.92 17.13
CA ALA A 49 18.57 -27.81 18.12
C ALA A 49 17.38 -26.96 17.65
N GLU A 50 17.63 -25.96 16.82
CA GLU A 50 16.59 -25.07 16.27
C GLU A 50 16.31 -25.35 14.79
N TYR A 51 15.03 -25.38 14.42
CA TYR A 51 14.62 -25.63 13.05
C TYR A 51 15.14 -24.57 12.07
N LEU A 52 15.77 -25.00 10.95
CA LEU A 52 16.21 -24.08 9.92
C LEU A 52 15.03 -23.27 9.35
N ASN A 53 15.20 -21.96 9.24
CA ASN A 53 14.19 -21.11 8.60
C ASN A 53 14.55 -20.84 7.12
N ASN A 54 13.53 -20.63 6.28
CA ASN A 54 13.76 -20.44 4.84
C ASN A 54 14.65 -19.20 4.52
N PRO A 55 14.54 -18.07 5.24
CA PRO A 55 15.44 -16.93 5.07
C PRO A 55 16.92 -17.25 5.33
N GLU A 56 17.22 -18.11 6.30
CA GLU A 56 18.58 -18.55 6.62
C GLU A 56 19.17 -19.40 5.48
N ILE A 57 18.37 -20.30 4.89
CA ILE A 57 18.76 -21.06 3.71
C ILE A 57 19.03 -20.11 2.54
N LEU A 58 18.15 -19.13 2.31
CA LEU A 58 18.31 -18.16 1.23
C LEU A 58 19.57 -17.28 1.36
N GLN A 59 19.99 -16.95 2.58
CA GLN A 59 21.22 -16.19 2.83
C GLN A 59 22.50 -16.97 2.47
N CYS A 60 22.44 -18.30 2.41
CA CYS A 60 23.56 -19.15 2.03
C CYS A 60 23.64 -19.41 0.51
N ALA A 61 22.70 -18.88 -0.28
CA ALA A 61 22.67 -19.02 -1.73
C ALA A 61 23.60 -18.02 -2.42
N TYR A 62 24.28 -18.47 -3.48
CA TYR A 62 25.02 -17.57 -4.35
C TYR A 62 24.05 -16.71 -5.18
N PRO A 63 24.46 -15.50 -5.63
CA PRO A 63 23.57 -14.56 -6.31
C PRO A 63 22.86 -15.13 -7.54
N ASP A 64 23.53 -15.98 -8.30
CA ASP A 64 23.06 -16.67 -9.51
C ASP A 64 22.07 -17.81 -9.21
N GLU A 65 22.09 -18.37 -8.01
CA GLU A 65 21.22 -19.47 -7.60
C GLU A 65 19.89 -19.00 -7.00
N ARG A 66 19.84 -17.75 -6.52
CA ARG A 66 18.69 -17.21 -5.77
C ARG A 66 17.38 -17.35 -6.52
N ASP A 67 17.37 -17.10 -7.83
CA ASP A 67 16.15 -17.14 -8.65
C ASP A 67 15.48 -18.53 -8.66
N GLU A 68 16.26 -19.60 -8.70
CA GLU A 68 15.74 -20.98 -8.72
C GLU A 68 15.27 -21.41 -7.34
N ILE A 69 16.04 -21.05 -6.31
CA ILE A 69 15.76 -21.42 -4.93
C ILE A 69 14.52 -20.69 -4.39
N LEU A 70 14.31 -19.43 -4.77
CA LEU A 70 13.18 -18.62 -4.34
C LEU A 70 11.82 -19.23 -4.71
N LYS A 71 11.75 -19.99 -5.81
CA LYS A 71 10.53 -20.69 -6.24
C LYS A 71 10.01 -21.65 -5.16
N ILE A 72 10.91 -22.22 -4.37
CA ILE A 72 10.59 -23.21 -3.34
C ILE A 72 10.59 -22.58 -1.94
N LEU A 73 11.61 -21.77 -1.61
CA LEU A 73 11.80 -21.23 -0.27
C LEU A 73 10.80 -20.12 0.11
N GLN A 74 10.24 -19.41 -0.87
CA GLN A 74 9.31 -18.32 -0.59
C GLN A 74 7.97 -18.88 -0.05
N LYS A 75 7.75 -18.79 1.28
CA LYS A 75 6.56 -19.34 1.98
C LYS A 75 5.23 -18.81 1.44
N LYS A 76 5.19 -17.55 1.03
CA LYS A 76 4.04 -16.93 0.35
C LYS A 76 4.60 -16.01 -0.75
N PRO A 77 4.12 -16.10 -2.00
CA PRO A 77 4.41 -15.04 -2.97
C PRO A 77 4.02 -13.70 -2.34
N SER A 78 4.75 -12.62 -2.66
CA SER A 78 4.35 -11.30 -2.18
C SER A 78 2.87 -11.09 -2.53
N ARG A 79 2.09 -10.51 -1.61
CA ARG A 79 0.67 -10.18 -1.85
C ARG A 79 0.48 -9.17 -3.01
N THR A 80 1.56 -8.78 -3.66
CA THR A 80 1.67 -7.72 -4.66
C THR A 80 1.95 -8.33 -6.02
N TYR A 81 0.87 -8.61 -6.76
CA TYR A 81 0.91 -9.20 -8.10
C TYR A 81 1.48 -8.27 -9.18
N SER A 82 1.57 -6.96 -8.90
CA SER A 82 2.15 -5.95 -9.79
C SER A 82 3.67 -5.78 -9.66
N GLY A 83 4.33 -6.61 -8.83
CA GLY A 83 5.76 -6.46 -8.52
C GLY A 83 6.12 -5.24 -7.67
N VAL A 84 5.13 -4.51 -7.13
CA VAL A 84 5.35 -3.33 -6.28
C VAL A 84 5.24 -3.72 -4.82
N THR A 85 6.29 -3.56 -4.04
CA THR A 85 6.29 -3.89 -2.61
C THR A 85 5.84 -2.71 -1.77
N VAL A 86 4.91 -2.96 -0.85
CA VAL A 86 4.38 -1.91 0.04
C VAL A 86 5.25 -1.81 1.29
N ILE A 87 5.75 -0.61 1.57
CA ILE A 87 6.40 -0.25 2.84
C ILE A 87 5.51 0.75 3.54
N ALA A 88 5.20 0.48 4.80
CA ALA A 88 4.32 1.30 5.60
C ALA A 88 5.09 1.77 6.84
N CYS A 89 5.29 3.08 6.97
CA CYS A 89 6.04 3.71 8.06
C CYS A 89 5.09 4.52 8.95
N MET A 90 5.32 4.49 10.27
CA MET A 90 4.49 5.17 11.26
C MET A 90 5.11 6.49 11.69
N THR A 91 4.33 7.56 11.63
CA THR A 91 4.78 8.84 12.18
C THR A 91 4.79 8.81 13.70
N MET A 92 5.49 9.76 14.30
CA MET A 92 5.48 9.89 15.76
C MET A 92 4.07 10.13 16.31
N PRO A 93 3.77 9.65 17.53
CA PRO A 93 2.49 9.90 18.18
C PRO A 93 2.22 11.40 18.33
N THR A 94 1.06 11.85 17.85
CA THR A 94 0.62 13.24 18.03
C THR A 94 -0.88 13.27 18.24
N ARG A 95 -1.36 14.20 19.07
CA ARG A 95 -2.78 14.38 19.34
C ARG A 95 -3.49 14.83 18.07
N CYS A 96 -4.68 14.28 17.83
CA CYS A 96 -5.59 14.82 16.83
C CYS A 96 -6.01 16.26 17.22
N PRO A 97 -5.99 17.22 16.29
CA PRO A 97 -6.38 18.61 16.56
C PRO A 97 -7.78 18.82 17.15
N HIS A 98 -8.71 17.89 16.89
CA HIS A 98 -10.09 17.94 17.39
C HIS A 98 -10.32 17.09 18.65
N GLY A 99 -9.29 16.44 19.17
CA GLY A 99 -9.41 15.39 20.18
C GLY A 99 -9.64 13.99 19.58
N LYS A 100 -10.09 13.06 20.44
CA LYS A 100 -10.15 11.63 20.14
C LYS A 100 -11.56 11.19 19.73
N CYS A 101 -11.69 10.56 18.56
CA CYS A 101 -12.95 9.95 18.13
C CYS A 101 -13.35 8.80 19.05
N ALA A 102 -14.65 8.52 19.16
CA ALA A 102 -15.20 7.54 20.11
C ALA A 102 -14.67 6.11 19.92
N TYR A 103 -14.33 5.74 18.68
CA TYR A 103 -13.86 4.40 18.29
C TYR A 103 -12.32 4.29 18.19
N CYS A 104 -11.59 5.41 18.21
CA CYS A 104 -10.14 5.38 17.96
C CYS A 104 -9.41 4.78 19.18
N PRO A 105 -8.66 3.67 19.04
CA PRO A 105 -7.74 3.25 20.09
C PRO A 105 -6.46 4.12 20.08
N GLY A 106 -5.62 3.90 21.08
CA GLY A 106 -4.31 4.53 21.21
C GLY A 106 -4.34 6.04 21.38
N GLY A 107 -3.22 6.66 21.04
CA GLY A 107 -2.93 8.07 21.29
C GLY A 107 -1.62 8.25 22.05
N VAL A 108 -1.26 9.51 22.26
CA VAL A 108 -0.03 9.91 22.96
C VAL A 108 0.02 9.40 24.40
N GLU A 109 -1.12 9.01 24.99
CA GLU A 109 -1.21 8.50 26.35
C GLU A 109 -0.53 7.12 26.52
N ILE A 110 -0.36 6.38 25.41
CA ILE A 110 0.32 5.08 25.40
C ILE A 110 1.46 5.02 24.38
N ASP A 111 1.96 6.19 23.95
CA ASP A 111 3.05 6.37 22.99
C ASP A 111 2.85 5.64 21.64
N VAL A 112 1.63 5.71 21.11
CA VAL A 112 1.31 5.17 19.77
C VAL A 112 0.52 6.18 18.93
N PRO A 113 0.66 6.16 17.59
CA PRO A 113 -0.13 7.00 16.71
C PRO A 113 -1.64 6.77 16.90
N GLN A 114 -2.42 7.84 16.71
CA GLN A 114 -3.87 7.78 16.91
C GLN A 114 -4.49 6.70 16.01
N SER A 115 -5.45 5.96 16.56
CA SER A 115 -6.19 4.87 15.91
C SER A 115 -5.46 3.53 15.88
N TYR A 116 -4.24 3.43 16.39
CA TYR A 116 -3.46 2.20 16.47
C TYR A 116 -3.35 1.68 17.91
N THR A 117 -3.11 0.38 18.09
CA THR A 117 -3.03 -0.25 19.41
C THR A 117 -1.60 -0.48 19.89
N GLY A 118 -0.58 -0.26 19.02
CA GLY A 118 0.83 -0.54 19.34
C GLY A 118 1.24 -1.98 19.12
N LYS A 119 0.32 -2.81 18.61
CA LYS A 119 0.53 -4.27 18.42
C LYS A 119 0.45 -4.68 16.96
N GLU A 120 0.11 -3.73 16.08
CA GLU A 120 0.16 -3.91 14.64
C GLU A 120 1.63 -4.00 14.18
N PRO A 121 1.98 -4.84 13.18
CA PRO A 121 3.36 -5.02 12.75
C PRO A 121 4.09 -3.73 12.34
N SER A 122 3.36 -2.78 11.73
CA SER A 122 3.91 -1.46 11.39
C SER A 122 4.16 -0.61 12.62
N THR A 123 3.24 -0.61 13.59
CA THR A 123 3.38 0.19 14.81
C THR A 123 4.45 -0.36 15.73
N MET A 124 4.57 -1.69 15.86
CA MET A 124 5.67 -2.30 16.59
C MET A 124 7.04 -1.94 16.00
N ARG A 125 7.15 -1.89 14.67
CA ARG A 125 8.39 -1.42 14.01
C ARG A 125 8.64 0.06 14.27
N GLY A 126 7.60 0.90 14.20
CA GLY A 126 7.69 2.31 14.58
C GLY A 126 8.27 2.46 15.99
N ILE A 127 7.73 1.72 16.97
CA ILE A 127 8.23 1.74 18.35
C ILE A 127 9.70 1.27 18.42
N GLN A 128 10.04 0.16 17.77
CA GLN A 128 11.42 -0.37 17.74
C GLN A 128 12.42 0.59 17.13
N CYS A 129 12.01 1.35 16.12
CA CYS A 129 12.83 2.35 15.45
C CYS A 129 12.67 3.76 16.04
N HIS A 130 11.99 3.92 17.17
CA HIS A 130 11.66 5.22 17.77
C HIS A 130 11.03 6.22 16.79
N PHE A 131 10.19 5.72 15.88
CA PHE A 131 9.53 6.46 14.80
C PHE A 131 10.49 7.23 13.88
N ASP A 132 11.76 6.77 13.78
CA ASP A 132 12.71 7.27 12.79
C ASP A 132 12.41 6.66 11.42
N SER A 133 11.87 7.51 10.54
CA SER A 133 11.55 7.20 9.14
C SER A 133 12.65 6.52 8.32
N TYR A 134 13.95 6.83 8.57
CA TYR A 134 15.07 6.19 7.87
C TYR A 134 15.25 4.76 8.35
N LEU A 135 15.26 4.55 9.67
CA LEU A 135 15.41 3.24 10.30
C LEU A 135 14.22 2.32 10.00
N GLU A 136 12.98 2.83 10.08
CA GLU A 136 11.77 2.07 9.75
C GLU A 136 11.81 1.55 8.31
N THR A 137 12.20 2.42 7.37
CA THR A 137 12.29 2.07 5.95
C THR A 137 13.40 1.04 5.72
N THR A 138 14.58 1.27 6.32
CA THR A 138 15.74 0.37 6.20
C THR A 138 15.44 -1.01 6.77
N SER A 139 14.87 -1.09 7.98
CA SER A 139 14.47 -2.35 8.61
C SER A 139 13.43 -3.10 7.76
N ARG A 140 12.43 -2.39 7.22
CA ARG A 140 11.41 -3.04 6.38
C ARG A 140 11.98 -3.55 5.06
N LEU A 141 12.85 -2.78 4.41
CA LEU A 141 13.58 -3.21 3.21
C LEU A 141 14.44 -4.44 3.49
N TYR A 142 15.17 -4.44 4.60
CA TYR A 142 16.01 -5.56 5.01
C TYR A 142 15.19 -6.82 5.28
N GLN A 143 14.05 -6.70 5.96
CA GLN A 143 13.14 -7.81 6.17
C GLN A 143 12.63 -8.39 4.85
N TYR A 144 12.21 -7.56 3.90
CA TYR A 144 11.78 -8.04 2.59
C TYR A 144 12.91 -8.69 1.81
N HIS A 145 14.12 -8.11 1.85
CA HIS A 145 15.31 -8.67 1.23
C HIS A 145 15.64 -10.06 1.77
N LYS A 146 15.67 -10.22 3.11
CA LYS A 146 15.89 -11.51 3.79
C LYS A 146 14.84 -12.56 3.43
N LEU A 147 13.60 -12.15 3.23
CA LEU A 147 12.49 -13.02 2.84
C LEU A 147 12.48 -13.34 1.32
N GLY A 148 13.37 -12.74 0.54
CA GLY A 148 13.42 -12.95 -0.91
C GLY A 148 12.27 -12.26 -1.67
N HIS A 149 11.70 -11.21 -1.11
CA HIS A 149 10.73 -10.38 -1.81
C HIS A 149 11.43 -9.33 -2.67
N ALA A 150 10.84 -9.03 -3.83
CA ALA A 150 11.30 -7.93 -4.68
C ALA A 150 11.21 -6.60 -3.93
N VAL A 151 12.26 -5.78 -4.01
CA VAL A 151 12.34 -4.47 -3.34
C VAL A 151 12.68 -3.34 -4.31
N ASP A 152 12.82 -3.63 -5.60
CA ASP A 152 13.17 -2.68 -6.65
C ASP A 152 12.10 -1.59 -6.85
N LYS A 153 10.83 -1.91 -6.62
CA LYS A 153 9.70 -0.97 -6.71
C LYS A 153 8.93 -0.91 -5.41
N ILE A 154 8.89 0.27 -4.80
CA ILE A 154 8.24 0.51 -3.52
C ILE A 154 7.05 1.44 -3.68
N GLU A 155 5.92 1.04 -3.11
CA GLU A 155 4.85 1.96 -2.71
C GLU A 155 5.01 2.27 -1.22
N LEU A 156 5.38 3.52 -0.91
CA LEU A 156 5.52 4.00 0.45
C LEU A 156 4.17 4.52 0.97
N ILE A 157 3.79 4.08 2.16
CA ILE A 157 2.59 4.54 2.88
C ILE A 157 3.03 5.15 4.20
N ILE A 158 2.75 6.44 4.37
CA ILE A 158 3.00 7.15 5.62
C ILE A 158 1.70 7.15 6.42
N MET A 159 1.70 6.43 7.54
CA MET A 159 0.54 6.16 8.37
C MET A 159 0.54 6.97 9.66
N GLY A 160 -0.65 7.18 10.20
CA GLY A 160 -0.89 7.93 11.44
C GLY A 160 -2.07 8.91 11.32
N GLY A 161 -2.44 9.28 10.08
CA GLY A 161 -3.60 10.11 9.74
C GLY A 161 -3.55 11.57 10.19
N THR A 162 -2.64 11.92 11.10
CA THR A 162 -2.48 13.28 11.66
C THR A 162 -1.27 14.02 11.09
N LEU A 163 -0.40 13.37 10.31
CA LEU A 163 0.82 13.99 9.78
C LEU A 163 0.59 15.33 9.08
N PRO A 164 -0.44 15.52 8.24
CA PRO A 164 -0.65 16.81 7.59
C PRO A 164 -1.09 17.94 8.54
N ALA A 165 -1.45 17.59 9.78
CA ALA A 165 -1.74 18.52 10.88
C ALA A 165 -0.54 18.75 11.82
N GLN A 166 0.58 18.06 11.61
CA GLN A 166 1.82 18.25 12.38
C GLN A 166 2.68 19.36 11.75
N ASP A 167 3.84 19.63 12.36
CA ASP A 167 4.78 20.62 11.86
C ASP A 167 5.19 20.36 10.41
N ILE A 168 5.21 21.44 9.62
CA ILE A 168 5.49 21.39 8.18
C ILE A 168 6.84 20.72 7.90
N ASP A 169 7.86 21.07 8.70
CA ASP A 169 9.21 20.55 8.58
C ASP A 169 9.28 19.05 8.90
N TYR A 170 8.45 18.56 9.81
CA TYR A 170 8.43 17.14 10.17
C TYR A 170 7.89 16.28 9.03
N MET A 171 6.82 16.70 8.36
CA MET A 171 6.29 15.95 7.21
C MET A 171 7.30 15.88 6.04
N GLU A 172 7.97 17.00 5.75
CA GLU A 172 9.02 17.01 4.73
C GLU A 172 10.20 16.13 5.15
N TYR A 173 10.67 16.27 6.40
CA TYR A 173 11.73 15.44 6.95
C TYR A 173 11.41 13.95 6.85
N PHE A 174 10.24 13.53 7.35
CA PHE A 174 9.85 12.13 7.41
C PHE A 174 9.83 11.47 6.03
N SER A 175 9.17 12.11 5.06
CA SER A 175 9.10 11.60 3.68
C SER A 175 10.48 11.58 3.00
N LYS A 176 11.29 12.63 3.20
CA LYS A 176 12.65 12.73 2.66
C LYS A 176 13.53 11.58 3.17
N ARG A 177 13.48 11.30 4.47
CA ARG A 177 14.30 10.28 5.11
C ARG A 177 13.91 8.86 4.70
N CYS A 178 12.63 8.57 4.50
CA CYS A 178 12.22 7.30 3.89
C CYS A 178 12.82 7.10 2.49
N ILE A 179 12.76 8.12 1.63
CA ILE A 179 13.31 8.04 0.27
C ILE A 179 14.85 7.92 0.30
N GLN A 180 15.50 8.61 1.24
CA GLN A 180 16.94 8.50 1.42
C GLN A 180 17.37 7.08 1.83
N ALA A 181 16.64 6.44 2.76
CA ALA A 181 16.88 5.05 3.13
C ALA A 181 16.77 4.09 1.92
N MET A 182 15.82 4.34 1.00
CA MET A 182 15.72 3.56 -0.25
C MET A 182 16.94 3.75 -1.15
N ASN A 183 17.43 4.98 -1.28
CA ASN A 183 18.60 5.28 -2.11
C ASN A 183 19.86 4.58 -1.58
N GLU A 184 20.04 4.56 -0.26
CA GLU A 184 21.27 4.11 0.41
C GLU A 184 21.24 2.65 0.88
N PHE A 185 20.09 1.95 0.75
CA PHE A 185 19.90 0.62 1.32
C PHE A 185 21.00 -0.38 0.95
N TYR A 186 21.34 -0.49 -0.34
CA TYR A 186 22.36 -1.45 -0.79
C TYR A 186 23.78 -1.07 -0.38
N GLU A 187 24.06 0.21 -0.14
CA GLU A 187 25.35 0.66 0.40
C GLU A 187 25.51 0.28 1.87
N ASN A 188 24.39 0.17 2.59
CA ASN A 188 24.34 -0.18 4.00
C ASN A 188 24.08 -1.68 4.25
N LEU A 189 23.63 -2.43 3.23
CA LEU A 189 23.25 -3.84 3.34
C LEU A 189 24.39 -4.68 3.94
N THR A 190 25.62 -4.52 3.42
CA THR A 190 26.80 -5.24 3.92
C THR A 190 27.06 -4.97 5.40
N THR A 191 26.86 -3.74 5.86
CA THR A 191 27.01 -3.38 7.28
C THR A 191 25.92 -4.07 8.10
N ILE A 192 24.66 -3.97 7.68
CA ILE A 192 23.51 -4.58 8.37
C ILE A 192 23.68 -6.12 8.46
N GLU A 193 24.12 -6.77 7.39
CA GLU A 193 24.36 -8.22 7.37
C GLU A 193 25.51 -8.66 8.28
N LYS A 194 26.57 -7.85 8.40
CA LYS A 194 27.73 -8.17 9.25
C LYS A 194 27.50 -7.87 10.72
N SER A 195 26.85 -6.74 11.04
CA SER A 195 26.73 -6.23 12.41
C SER A 195 25.37 -6.49 13.05
N GLY A 196 24.35 -6.82 12.27
CA GLY A 196 22.96 -6.88 12.72
C GLY A 196 22.27 -5.51 12.73
N GLU A 197 20.93 -5.52 12.78
CA GLU A 197 20.07 -4.31 12.76
C GLU A 197 20.29 -3.42 14.00
N GLU A 198 20.50 -4.03 15.18
CA GLU A 198 20.73 -3.30 16.43
C GLU A 198 22.03 -2.50 16.35
N LYS A 199 23.13 -3.14 15.95
CA LYS A 199 24.42 -2.45 15.82
C LYS A 199 24.41 -1.40 14.70
N PHE A 200 23.68 -1.66 13.61
CA PHE A 200 23.47 -0.65 12.57
C PHE A 200 22.75 0.59 13.12
N THR A 201 21.76 0.39 13.98
CA THR A 201 21.02 1.48 14.64
C THR A 201 21.93 2.29 15.56
N GLU A 202 22.84 1.65 16.29
CA GLU A 202 23.86 2.36 17.09
C GLU A 202 24.78 3.20 16.20
N ILE A 203 25.31 2.64 15.11
CA ILE A 203 26.17 3.36 14.15
C ILE A 203 25.43 4.57 13.57
N TYR A 204 24.16 4.37 13.18
CA TYR A 204 23.30 5.45 12.67
C TYR A 204 23.13 6.56 13.70
N ASN A 205 22.89 6.23 14.97
CA ASN A 205 22.68 7.22 16.02
C ASN A 205 23.97 7.93 16.44
N GLU A 206 25.11 7.24 16.44
CA GLU A 206 26.43 7.82 16.73
C GLU A 206 26.84 8.87 15.69
N ASP A 207 26.51 8.65 14.42
CA ASP A 207 26.79 9.61 13.33
C ASP A 207 26.17 10.99 13.59
N LYS A 208 25.05 11.06 14.31
CA LYS A 208 24.39 12.31 14.69
C LYS A 208 25.26 13.20 15.58
N LYS A 209 26.24 12.63 16.29
CA LYS A 209 27.15 13.37 17.18
C LYS A 209 28.31 14.04 16.44
N LYS A 210 28.52 13.71 15.16
CA LYS A 210 29.57 14.31 14.33
C LYS A 210 29.18 15.74 13.93
N SER A 211 30.14 16.65 13.89
CA SER A 211 29.91 18.07 13.63
C SER A 211 29.32 18.38 12.24
N ASP A 212 29.53 17.48 11.27
CA ASP A 212 28.96 17.55 9.92
C ASP A 212 27.69 16.69 9.72
N GLY A 213 27.21 16.04 10.80
CA GLY A 213 26.12 15.08 10.77
C GLY A 213 26.52 13.67 10.29
N GLY A 214 27.80 13.43 9.99
CA GLY A 214 28.27 12.13 9.54
C GLY A 214 27.70 11.67 8.19
N LYS A 215 27.74 10.35 7.94
CA LYS A 215 27.20 9.75 6.71
C LYS A 215 25.67 9.89 6.67
N PHE A 216 25.00 9.63 7.81
CA PHE A 216 23.55 9.50 7.83
C PHE A 216 22.78 10.80 8.10
N HIS A 217 23.33 11.76 8.83
CA HIS A 217 22.61 12.98 9.24
C HIS A 217 23.09 14.24 8.52
N LYS A 218 23.99 14.09 7.52
CA LYS A 218 24.33 15.18 6.61
C LYS A 218 23.07 15.71 5.93
N PHE A 219 22.97 17.03 5.87
CA PHE A 219 21.81 17.69 5.28
C PHE A 219 21.84 17.56 3.75
N TYR A 220 20.71 17.10 3.19
CA TYR A 220 20.42 17.11 1.77
C TYR A 220 19.06 17.76 1.53
N TYR A 221 18.95 18.47 0.42
CA TYR A 221 17.66 18.99 -0.03
C TYR A 221 16.77 17.85 -0.49
N ARG A 222 15.47 17.97 -0.27
CA ARG A 222 14.49 16.95 -0.69
C ARG A 222 14.58 16.68 -2.18
N GLU A 223 14.76 17.71 -2.99
CA GLU A 223 14.85 17.63 -4.45
C GLU A 223 16.01 16.75 -4.91
N GLU A 224 17.15 16.81 -4.20
CA GLU A 224 18.33 16.00 -4.49
C GLU A 224 18.08 14.52 -4.19
N ILE A 225 17.51 14.23 -3.01
CA ILE A 225 17.12 12.87 -2.60
C ILE A 225 16.10 12.26 -3.56
N GLN A 226 15.08 13.04 -3.95
CA GLN A 226 14.10 12.59 -4.93
C GLN A 226 14.74 12.36 -6.30
N ARG A 227 15.61 13.25 -6.78
CA ARG A 227 16.30 13.11 -8.07
C ARG A 227 17.17 11.85 -8.11
N ALA A 228 17.89 11.55 -7.02
CA ALA A 228 18.64 10.31 -6.88
C ALA A 228 17.72 9.08 -6.97
N ASN A 229 16.54 9.13 -6.33
CA ASN A 229 15.60 8.02 -6.32
C ASN A 229 14.99 7.71 -7.71
N GLU A 230 14.93 8.67 -8.63
CA GLU A 230 14.43 8.44 -10.00
C GLU A 230 15.24 7.36 -10.74
N LYS A 231 16.51 7.16 -10.35
CA LYS A 231 17.45 6.19 -10.96
C LYS A 231 18.02 5.18 -9.95
N ALA A 232 17.56 5.20 -8.71
CA ALA A 232 18.03 4.27 -7.68
C ALA A 232 17.67 2.81 -8.01
N LYS A 233 18.37 1.87 -7.37
CA LYS A 233 18.06 0.44 -7.43
C LYS A 233 16.69 0.12 -6.79
N ILE A 234 16.33 0.87 -5.74
CA ILE A 234 15.03 0.80 -5.06
C ILE A 234 14.29 2.11 -5.34
N ARG A 235 13.20 2.00 -6.09
CA ARG A 235 12.46 3.13 -6.66
C ARG A 235 11.14 3.33 -5.94
N CYS A 236 10.90 4.54 -5.45
CA CYS A 236 9.60 4.92 -4.89
C CYS A 236 8.61 5.22 -6.03
N VAL A 237 7.89 4.19 -6.48
CA VAL A 237 6.93 4.27 -7.60
C VAL A 237 5.56 4.79 -7.19
N GLY A 238 5.30 4.87 -5.88
CA GLY A 238 4.11 5.50 -5.31
C GLY A 238 4.36 5.96 -3.89
N LEU A 239 3.80 7.12 -3.54
CA LEU A 239 3.80 7.64 -2.18
C LEU A 239 2.36 7.94 -1.77
N THR A 240 1.98 7.44 -0.59
CA THR A 240 0.65 7.56 -0.01
C THR A 240 0.72 8.26 1.34
N PHE A 241 -0.12 9.26 1.53
CA PHE A 241 -0.34 9.89 2.83
C PHE A 241 -1.76 9.55 3.34
N GLU A 242 -1.87 9.17 4.60
CA GLU A 242 -3.14 9.16 5.32
C GLU A 242 -3.45 10.57 5.83
N SER A 243 -4.67 11.06 5.60
CA SER A 243 -5.11 12.37 6.09
C SER A 243 -6.56 12.36 6.55
N ARG A 244 -6.91 13.37 7.33
CA ARG A 244 -8.31 13.75 7.56
C ARG A 244 -8.77 14.69 6.42
N PRO A 245 -10.04 14.62 6.00
CA PRO A 245 -10.63 15.55 5.04
C PRO A 245 -10.37 17.04 5.32
N ASP A 246 -10.43 17.47 6.58
CA ASP A 246 -10.16 18.85 7.00
C ASP A 246 -8.67 19.25 6.94
N TYR A 247 -7.77 18.27 6.79
CA TYR A 247 -6.32 18.44 6.54
C TYR A 247 -5.91 17.88 5.17
N ALA A 248 -6.85 17.87 4.23
CA ALA A 248 -6.60 17.58 2.82
C ALA A 248 -7.09 18.77 1.96
N LYS A 249 -6.80 19.98 2.43
CA LYS A 249 -7.07 21.23 1.72
C LYS A 249 -5.86 21.62 0.89
N LYS A 250 -5.97 22.74 0.16
CA LYS A 250 -5.01 23.15 -0.87
C LYS A 250 -3.56 23.17 -0.37
N GLU A 251 -3.29 23.79 0.77
CA GLU A 251 -1.92 23.94 1.28
C GLU A 251 -1.32 22.60 1.69
N GLU A 252 -2.10 21.75 2.39
CA GLU A 252 -1.68 20.39 2.76
C GLU A 252 -1.40 19.55 1.50
N ILE A 253 -2.28 19.63 0.49
CA ILE A 253 -2.12 18.93 -0.79
C ILE A 253 -0.83 19.36 -1.48
N LEU A 254 -0.55 20.66 -1.59
CA LEU A 254 0.67 21.17 -2.21
C LEU A 254 1.92 20.68 -1.49
N ARG A 255 1.91 20.64 -0.15
CA ARG A 255 3.02 20.10 0.64
C ARG A 255 3.21 18.59 0.40
N MET A 256 2.13 17.81 0.38
CA MET A 256 2.17 16.37 0.08
C MET A 256 2.69 16.11 -1.35
N LEU A 257 2.24 16.90 -2.34
CA LEU A 257 2.73 16.83 -3.72
C LEU A 257 4.23 17.14 -3.83
N LYS A 258 4.71 18.15 -3.11
CA LYS A 258 6.14 18.46 -3.01
C LYS A 258 6.94 17.27 -2.44
N CYS A 259 6.37 16.53 -1.48
CA CYS A 259 6.96 15.29 -0.96
C CYS A 259 6.95 14.12 -1.96
N GLY A 260 6.17 14.21 -3.04
CA GLY A 260 6.05 13.19 -4.08
C GLY A 260 4.78 12.34 -3.99
N ALA A 261 3.75 12.81 -3.28
CA ALA A 261 2.48 12.09 -3.12
C ALA A 261 1.86 11.73 -4.47
N THR A 262 1.30 10.52 -4.54
CA THR A 262 0.53 10.03 -5.70
C THR A 262 -0.88 9.58 -5.30
N ARG A 263 -1.08 9.26 -4.02
CA ARG A 263 -2.35 8.82 -3.45
C ARG A 263 -2.56 9.47 -2.09
N ILE A 264 -3.80 9.88 -1.80
CA ILE A 264 -4.22 10.28 -0.47
C ILE A 264 -5.29 9.32 0.02
N GLU A 265 -5.15 8.85 1.25
CA GLU A 265 -6.18 8.06 1.91
C GLU A 265 -6.88 8.93 2.94
N MET A 266 -8.17 9.19 2.72
CA MET A 266 -8.97 10.05 3.56
C MET A 266 -9.80 9.23 4.54
N GLY A 267 -9.68 9.58 5.82
CA GLY A 267 -10.50 9.03 6.89
C GLY A 267 -11.94 9.53 6.84
N VAL A 268 -12.72 9.13 5.83
CA VAL A 268 -14.13 9.54 5.63
C VAL A 268 -15.02 8.84 6.65
N GLN A 269 -14.88 7.53 6.83
CA GLN A 269 -15.65 6.68 7.73
C GLN A 269 -17.12 6.51 7.34
N SER A 270 -17.85 7.61 7.10
CA SER A 270 -19.27 7.62 6.73
C SER A 270 -19.62 8.89 5.95
N PRO A 271 -20.52 8.89 4.95
CA PRO A 271 -20.88 10.10 4.20
C PRO A 271 -22.02 10.90 4.86
N TYR A 272 -22.16 10.83 6.20
CA TYR A 272 -23.27 11.44 6.94
C TYR A 272 -22.81 12.18 8.20
N ASP A 273 -23.13 13.48 8.28
CA ASP A 273 -22.74 14.34 9.42
C ASP A 273 -23.32 13.90 10.76
N PHE A 274 -24.55 13.36 10.79
CA PHE A 274 -25.13 12.89 12.05
C PHE A 274 -24.31 11.75 12.68
N ILE A 275 -23.68 10.89 11.86
CA ILE A 275 -22.77 9.84 12.35
C ILE A 275 -21.48 10.46 12.91
N TYR A 276 -20.95 11.49 12.24
CA TYR A 276 -19.79 12.23 12.72
C TYR A 276 -20.01 12.85 14.09
N SER A 277 -21.19 13.45 14.32
CA SER A 277 -21.58 13.96 15.63
C SER A 277 -21.62 12.86 16.70
N CYS A 278 -22.21 11.69 16.40
CA CYS A 278 -22.28 10.57 17.33
C CYS A 278 -20.89 10.05 17.77
N VAL A 279 -19.89 10.13 16.89
CA VAL A 279 -18.55 9.56 17.16
C VAL A 279 -17.48 10.61 17.48
N ASN A 280 -17.87 11.86 17.67
CA ASN A 280 -16.97 13.00 17.89
C ASN A 280 -15.92 13.13 16.77
N ARG A 281 -16.33 13.05 15.50
CA ARG A 281 -15.45 13.27 14.36
C ARG A 281 -15.24 14.76 14.13
N GLY A 282 -14.00 15.19 13.96
CA GLY A 282 -13.64 16.61 13.85
C GLY A 282 -13.73 17.24 12.46
N HIS A 283 -14.52 16.68 11.55
CA HIS A 283 -14.82 17.27 10.24
C HIS A 283 -16.25 16.94 9.82
N ASN A 284 -16.71 17.57 8.75
CA ASN A 284 -18.03 17.34 8.19
C ASN A 284 -17.95 16.75 6.76
N VAL A 285 -19.10 16.41 6.18
CA VAL A 285 -19.20 15.86 4.82
C VAL A 285 -18.77 16.89 3.78
N LYS A 286 -19.01 18.19 4.01
CA LYS A 286 -18.51 19.25 3.12
C LYS A 286 -16.98 19.22 3.02
N ASP A 287 -16.27 18.94 4.11
CA ASP A 287 -14.81 18.78 4.08
C ASP A 287 -14.38 17.62 3.17
N VAL A 288 -15.11 16.50 3.21
CA VAL A 288 -14.89 15.33 2.33
C VAL A 288 -15.07 15.72 0.87
N ILE A 289 -16.16 16.43 0.55
CA ILE A 289 -16.48 16.83 -0.82
C ILE A 289 -15.43 17.79 -1.37
N GLU A 290 -15.10 18.85 -0.63
CA GLU A 290 -14.12 19.84 -1.05
C GLU A 290 -12.71 19.26 -1.23
N SER A 291 -12.27 18.44 -0.27
CA SER A 291 -10.96 17.78 -0.36
C SER A 291 -10.90 16.80 -1.53
N THR A 292 -11.97 16.03 -1.77
CA THR A 292 -12.08 15.13 -2.92
C THR A 292 -11.94 15.88 -4.24
N ALA A 293 -12.67 17.00 -4.40
CA ALA A 293 -12.61 17.83 -5.60
C ALA A 293 -11.20 18.35 -5.86
N LEU A 294 -10.56 18.92 -4.83
CA LEU A 294 -9.18 19.42 -4.93
C LEU A 294 -8.22 18.29 -5.30
N LEU A 295 -8.25 17.16 -4.60
CA LEU A 295 -7.38 16.02 -4.85
C LEU A 295 -7.51 15.52 -6.30
N LYS A 296 -8.74 15.41 -6.82
CA LYS A 296 -9.00 15.03 -8.20
C LYS A 296 -8.39 16.05 -9.16
N ASP A 297 -8.62 17.35 -8.95
CA ASP A 297 -8.12 18.44 -9.80
C ASP A 297 -6.59 18.66 -9.73
N TYR A 298 -5.91 18.13 -8.71
CA TYR A 298 -4.45 18.02 -8.67
C TYR A 298 -3.91 16.71 -9.26
N GLY A 299 -4.80 15.83 -9.73
CA GLY A 299 -4.45 14.57 -10.38
C GLY A 299 -4.11 13.42 -9.42
N LEU A 300 -4.40 13.55 -8.12
CA LEU A 300 -4.10 12.52 -7.11
C LEU A 300 -5.13 11.39 -7.15
N LYS A 301 -4.69 10.17 -6.79
CA LYS A 301 -5.57 9.04 -6.46
C LYS A 301 -6.17 9.22 -5.07
N ILE A 302 -7.40 8.77 -4.89
CA ILE A 302 -8.14 8.93 -3.64
C ILE A 302 -8.62 7.57 -3.13
N CYS A 303 -8.25 7.24 -1.90
CA CYS A 303 -8.83 6.13 -1.16
C CYS A 303 -9.70 6.66 -0.02
N TYR A 304 -10.92 6.16 0.13
CA TYR A 304 -11.70 6.39 1.34
C TYR A 304 -11.49 5.25 2.33
N HIS A 305 -11.20 5.58 3.58
CA HIS A 305 -11.41 4.65 4.69
C HIS A 305 -12.88 4.74 5.06
N MET A 306 -13.61 3.63 5.01
CA MET A 306 -15.03 3.54 5.34
C MET A 306 -15.22 2.58 6.49
N MET A 307 -16.04 2.95 7.48
CA MET A 307 -16.24 2.16 8.70
C MET A 307 -17.71 1.83 8.90
N PRO A 308 -18.18 0.64 8.45
CA PRO A 308 -19.51 0.19 8.81
C PRO A 308 -19.60 -0.15 10.30
N GLY A 309 -20.81 -0.07 10.85
CA GLY A 309 -21.13 -0.40 12.23
C GLY A 309 -20.85 0.69 13.24
N LEU A 310 -20.63 1.95 12.82
CA LEU A 310 -20.42 3.08 13.75
C LEU A 310 -21.66 3.37 14.62
N LEU A 311 -22.86 3.01 14.14
CA LEU A 311 -24.12 3.10 14.89
C LEU A 311 -24.54 1.75 15.52
N GLY A 312 -23.66 0.75 15.50
CA GLY A 312 -23.92 -0.58 16.02
C GLY A 312 -24.54 -1.55 15.00
N ASN A 313 -25.18 -2.61 15.50
CA ASN A 313 -25.57 -3.79 14.72
C ASN A 313 -27.04 -3.86 14.28
N SER A 314 -27.86 -2.87 14.63
CA SER A 314 -29.29 -2.88 14.31
C SER A 314 -29.53 -2.98 12.78
N GLU A 315 -30.70 -3.46 12.38
CA GLU A 315 -31.08 -3.48 10.96
C GLU A 315 -31.03 -2.08 10.34
N TYR A 316 -31.57 -1.07 11.05
CA TYR A 316 -31.47 0.33 10.64
C TYR A 316 -30.03 0.80 10.43
N SER A 317 -29.11 0.49 11.36
CA SER A 317 -27.69 0.84 11.25
C SER A 317 -27.06 0.24 9.99
N ARG A 318 -27.29 -1.06 9.75
CA ARG A 318 -26.75 -1.78 8.58
C ARG A 318 -27.31 -1.25 7.26
N GLU A 319 -28.58 -0.84 7.24
CA GLU A 319 -29.18 -0.21 6.07
C GLU A 319 -28.55 1.17 5.79
N ILE A 320 -28.33 1.99 6.82
CA ILE A 320 -27.63 3.27 6.69
C ILE A 320 -26.21 3.08 6.16
N ASP A 321 -25.46 2.09 6.66
CA ASP A 321 -24.13 1.77 6.14
C ASP A 321 -24.19 1.44 4.64
N PHE A 322 -25.10 0.55 4.23
CA PHE A 322 -25.23 0.16 2.82
C PHE A 322 -25.62 1.35 1.93
N ARG A 323 -26.55 2.20 2.39
CA ARG A 323 -26.92 3.45 1.69
C ARG A 323 -25.72 4.41 1.59
N GLY A 324 -24.88 4.48 2.63
CA GLY A 324 -23.65 5.25 2.62
C GLY A 324 -22.66 4.78 1.55
N PHE A 325 -22.44 3.46 1.45
CA PHE A 325 -21.59 2.90 0.39
C PHE A 325 -22.14 3.16 -1.01
N LYS A 326 -23.45 3.01 -1.23
CA LYS A 326 -24.08 3.35 -2.52
C LYS A 326 -23.93 4.84 -2.83
N LYS A 327 -24.11 5.71 -1.84
CA LYS A 327 -23.97 7.16 -2.00
C LYS A 327 -22.58 7.54 -2.53
N ILE A 328 -21.51 7.05 -1.92
CA ILE A 328 -20.15 7.48 -2.30
C ILE A 328 -19.73 7.05 -3.72
N VAL A 329 -20.40 6.05 -4.33
CA VAL A 329 -20.11 5.61 -5.71
C VAL A 329 -21.16 6.05 -6.74
N ALA A 330 -22.18 6.80 -6.31
CA ALA A 330 -23.25 7.28 -7.18
C ALA A 330 -23.40 8.82 -7.17
N ASP A 331 -23.04 9.47 -6.07
CA ASP A 331 -23.05 10.92 -5.92
C ASP A 331 -21.70 11.49 -6.40
N GLU A 332 -21.76 12.34 -7.43
CA GLU A 332 -20.59 12.93 -8.10
C GLU A 332 -19.67 13.71 -7.14
N ASN A 333 -20.16 14.10 -5.97
CA ASN A 333 -19.36 14.77 -4.95
C ASN A 333 -18.31 13.88 -4.27
N PHE A 334 -18.38 12.56 -4.44
CA PHE A 334 -17.50 11.59 -3.77
C PHE A 334 -16.64 10.78 -4.76
N MET A 335 -17.25 9.83 -5.46
CA MET A 335 -16.66 8.99 -6.51
C MET A 335 -15.17 8.58 -6.27
N PRO A 336 -14.84 7.92 -5.13
CA PRO A 336 -13.46 7.63 -4.73
C PRO A 336 -12.86 6.48 -5.54
N ASP A 337 -11.60 6.57 -5.94
CA ASP A 337 -10.98 5.52 -6.78
C ASP A 337 -10.78 4.20 -6.03
N MET A 338 -10.63 4.27 -4.71
CA MET A 338 -10.28 3.13 -3.86
C MET A 338 -11.03 3.16 -2.52
N LEU A 339 -11.25 1.98 -1.93
CA LEU A 339 -11.87 1.81 -0.62
C LEU A 339 -11.01 0.95 0.32
N LYS A 340 -10.97 1.34 1.58
CA LYS A 340 -10.54 0.52 2.72
C LYS A 340 -11.73 0.35 3.64
N ILE A 341 -12.26 -0.86 3.75
CA ILE A 341 -13.50 -1.16 4.47
C ILE A 341 -13.16 -1.76 5.84
N TYR A 342 -13.43 -1.01 6.90
CA TYR A 342 -13.01 -1.36 8.26
C TYR A 342 -14.22 -1.42 9.19
N PRO A 343 -14.87 -2.59 9.34
CA PRO A 343 -15.93 -2.73 10.31
C PRO A 343 -15.49 -2.31 11.70
N THR A 344 -16.40 -1.66 12.42
CA THR A 344 -16.16 -1.14 13.75
C THR A 344 -15.83 -2.27 14.73
N LEU A 345 -14.76 -2.10 15.51
CA LEU A 345 -14.30 -3.07 16.51
C LEU A 345 -14.34 -2.43 17.90
N ILE A 346 -14.63 -3.23 18.92
CA ILE A 346 -14.59 -2.79 20.31
C ILE A 346 -13.22 -3.11 20.89
N ILE A 347 -12.49 -2.05 21.26
CA ILE A 347 -11.13 -2.12 21.80
C ILE A 347 -11.10 -1.44 23.16
N LYS A 348 -10.44 -2.05 24.16
CA LYS A 348 -10.25 -1.46 25.49
C LYS A 348 -9.68 -0.04 25.43
N GLY A 349 -10.15 0.83 26.32
CA GLY A 349 -9.71 2.24 26.39
C GLY A 349 -10.32 3.16 25.33
N THR A 350 -11.44 2.75 24.71
CA THR A 350 -12.23 3.57 23.78
C THR A 350 -13.60 3.87 24.38
N LYS A 351 -14.24 4.97 23.95
CA LYS A 351 -15.62 5.28 24.39
C LYS A 351 -16.62 4.21 23.95
N PHE A 352 -16.34 3.55 22.82
CA PHE A 352 -17.14 2.42 22.34
C PHE A 352 -17.03 1.19 23.26
N TYR A 353 -15.86 0.94 23.87
CA TYR A 353 -15.73 -0.09 24.90
C TYR A 353 -16.56 0.25 26.15
N ASP A 354 -16.50 1.50 26.62
CA ASP A 354 -17.29 1.92 27.78
C ASP A 354 -18.80 1.79 27.51
N ALA A 355 -19.25 2.13 26.29
CA ALA A 355 -20.64 1.96 25.89
C ALA A 355 -21.04 0.48 25.78
N TYR A 356 -20.17 -0.37 25.25
CA TYR A 356 -20.39 -1.81 25.14
C TYR A 356 -20.52 -2.47 26.51
N ILE A 357 -19.61 -2.18 27.46
CA ILE A 357 -19.66 -2.74 28.82
C ILE A 357 -20.93 -2.29 29.57
N LYS A 358 -21.44 -1.09 29.29
CA LYS A 358 -22.70 -0.59 29.85
C LYS A 358 -23.96 -1.15 29.16
N GLY A 359 -23.82 -1.96 28.12
CA GLY A 359 -24.94 -2.48 27.33
C GLY A 359 -25.56 -1.47 26.35
N ASN A 360 -24.92 -0.32 26.13
CA ASN A 360 -25.43 0.79 25.31
C ASN A 360 -24.94 0.74 23.84
N PHE A 361 -24.14 -0.26 23.47
CA PHE A 361 -23.63 -0.41 22.11
C PHE A 361 -23.45 -1.88 21.76
N GLU A 362 -24.01 -2.32 20.64
CA GLU A 362 -23.84 -3.67 20.09
C GLU A 362 -23.03 -3.58 18.78
N PRO A 363 -21.81 -4.15 18.71
CA PRO A 363 -21.00 -4.11 17.50
C PRO A 363 -21.51 -5.10 16.44
N LEU A 364 -21.15 -4.87 15.17
CA LEU A 364 -21.46 -5.79 14.08
C LEU A 364 -20.98 -7.21 14.39
N THR A 365 -21.86 -8.19 14.17
CA THR A 365 -21.47 -9.60 14.15
C THR A 365 -20.73 -9.92 12.86
N THR A 366 -19.92 -10.98 12.86
CA THR A 366 -19.22 -11.45 11.67
C THR A 366 -20.21 -11.76 10.53
N GLU A 367 -21.32 -12.44 10.83
CA GLU A 367 -22.36 -12.76 9.85
C GLU A 367 -22.95 -11.50 9.20
N ASN A 368 -23.33 -10.51 10.01
CA ASN A 368 -23.89 -9.26 9.53
C ASN A 368 -22.89 -8.43 8.73
N ALA A 369 -21.62 -8.42 9.15
CA ALA A 369 -20.56 -7.76 8.40
C ALA A 369 -20.33 -8.45 7.05
N VAL A 370 -20.27 -9.78 7.01
CA VAL A 370 -20.13 -10.55 5.75
C VAL A 370 -21.30 -10.23 4.81
N ARG A 371 -22.55 -10.26 5.29
CA ARG A 371 -23.72 -9.92 4.48
C ARG A 371 -23.68 -8.48 3.95
N LEU A 372 -23.39 -7.51 4.81
CA LEU A 372 -23.29 -6.11 4.43
C LEU A 372 -22.20 -5.89 3.37
N ILE A 373 -21.00 -6.42 3.62
CA ILE A 373 -19.85 -6.21 2.73
C ILE A 373 -20.06 -6.94 1.41
N THR A 374 -20.66 -8.13 1.39
CA THR A 374 -21.05 -8.83 0.15
C THR A 374 -21.92 -7.94 -0.74
N ASN A 375 -22.96 -7.32 -0.16
CA ASN A 375 -23.84 -6.40 -0.89
C ASN A 375 -23.09 -5.15 -1.37
N VAL A 376 -22.19 -4.61 -0.55
CA VAL A 376 -21.33 -3.48 -0.94
C VAL A 376 -20.47 -3.87 -2.14
N MET A 377 -19.73 -4.97 -2.05
CA MET A 377 -18.83 -5.46 -3.09
C MET A 377 -19.55 -5.70 -4.43
N ALA A 378 -20.76 -6.26 -4.39
CA ALA A 378 -21.60 -6.47 -5.57
C ALA A 378 -22.09 -5.16 -6.22
N ALA A 379 -22.19 -4.07 -5.45
CA ALA A 379 -22.64 -2.76 -5.93
C ALA A 379 -21.49 -1.84 -6.40
N LEU A 380 -20.22 -2.23 -6.22
CA LEU A 380 -19.09 -1.39 -6.60
C LEU A 380 -18.90 -1.35 -8.12
N PRO A 381 -18.66 -0.15 -8.69
CA PRO A 381 -18.43 -0.01 -10.13
C PRO A 381 -17.03 -0.49 -10.52
N LYS A 382 -16.84 -0.71 -11.83
CA LYS A 382 -15.61 -1.30 -12.41
C LYS A 382 -14.33 -0.51 -12.13
N TRP A 383 -14.45 0.79 -11.91
CA TRP A 383 -13.32 1.71 -11.71
C TRP A 383 -12.90 1.83 -10.24
N VAL A 384 -13.64 1.26 -9.28
CA VAL A 384 -13.28 1.25 -7.86
C VAL A 384 -12.36 0.07 -7.56
N ARG A 385 -11.38 0.28 -6.67
CA ARG A 385 -10.54 -0.79 -6.10
C ARG A 385 -10.76 -0.92 -4.61
N VAL A 386 -11.11 -2.12 -4.14
CA VAL A 386 -11.07 -2.41 -2.70
C VAL A 386 -9.66 -2.81 -2.32
N MET A 387 -9.01 -1.97 -1.53
CA MET A 387 -7.64 -2.20 -1.08
C MET A 387 -7.59 -3.28 0.00
N ARG A 388 -8.58 -3.27 0.88
CA ARG A 388 -8.61 -4.11 2.06
C ARG A 388 -10.00 -4.14 2.70
N VAL A 389 -10.38 -5.31 3.23
CA VAL A 389 -11.52 -5.49 4.13
C VAL A 389 -10.98 -5.99 5.47
N MET A 390 -11.17 -5.21 6.55
CA MET A 390 -10.65 -5.39 7.93
C MET A 390 -9.29 -4.72 8.21
N ARG A 391 -9.07 -4.27 9.45
CA ARG A 391 -7.80 -3.65 9.93
C ARG A 391 -6.80 -4.70 10.42
N ASP A 392 -5.52 -4.32 10.53
CA ASP A 392 -4.43 -5.16 11.10
C ASP A 392 -4.45 -5.21 12.64
N ILE A 393 -5.61 -5.31 13.27
CA ILE A 393 -5.69 -5.37 14.75
C ILE A 393 -5.63 -6.84 15.20
N PRO A 394 -4.70 -7.22 16.12
CA PRO A 394 -4.65 -8.58 16.64
C PRO A 394 -5.96 -9.00 17.33
N ALA A 395 -6.44 -10.22 17.04
CA ALA A 395 -7.74 -10.68 17.53
C ALA A 395 -7.89 -10.66 19.06
N TYR A 396 -6.80 -10.92 19.80
CA TYR A 396 -6.81 -10.88 21.27
C TYR A 396 -7.00 -9.48 21.86
N MET A 397 -6.84 -8.42 21.05
CA MET A 397 -7.12 -7.03 21.44
C MET A 397 -8.59 -6.65 21.20
N ILE A 398 -9.34 -7.49 20.48
CA ILE A 398 -10.73 -7.23 20.10
C ILE A 398 -11.65 -7.83 21.17
N GLU A 399 -12.26 -6.96 21.97
CA GLU A 399 -13.18 -7.37 23.03
C GLU A 399 -14.49 -7.87 22.43
N ALA A 400 -15.03 -7.16 21.45
CA ALA A 400 -16.25 -7.50 20.74
C ALA A 400 -16.26 -6.97 19.29
N GLY A 401 -17.11 -7.55 18.44
CA GLY A 401 -17.13 -7.34 17.00
C GLY A 401 -16.46 -8.50 16.25
N ILE A 402 -15.83 -8.20 15.12
CA ILE A 402 -15.26 -9.21 14.22
C ILE A 402 -13.89 -9.67 14.72
N LYS A 403 -13.79 -10.91 15.19
CA LYS A 403 -12.52 -11.51 15.67
C LYS A 403 -11.83 -12.41 14.63
N THR A 404 -12.56 -12.81 13.59
CA THR A 404 -12.04 -13.68 12.52
C THR A 404 -11.06 -12.95 11.63
N SER A 405 -9.89 -13.54 11.34
CA SER A 405 -8.87 -12.95 10.47
C SER A 405 -9.10 -13.15 8.97
N ASN A 406 -10.12 -13.92 8.58
CA ASN A 406 -10.41 -14.33 7.20
C ASN A 406 -11.70 -13.72 6.64
N LEU A 407 -12.07 -12.50 7.08
CA LEU A 407 -13.30 -11.83 6.65
C LEU A 407 -13.42 -11.69 5.12
N GLU A 408 -12.33 -11.35 4.43
CA GLU A 408 -12.29 -11.29 2.96
C GLU A 408 -12.70 -12.63 2.33
N GLN A 409 -12.17 -13.74 2.84
CA GLN A 409 -12.49 -15.08 2.33
C GLN A 409 -13.98 -15.41 2.50
N LEU A 410 -14.56 -15.07 3.66
CA LEU A 410 -15.98 -15.31 3.93
C LEU A 410 -16.88 -14.49 2.99
N VAL A 411 -16.49 -13.26 2.67
CA VAL A 411 -17.19 -12.42 1.68
C VAL A 411 -17.09 -13.03 0.28
N ASP A 412 -15.89 -13.49 -0.13
CA ASP A 412 -15.69 -14.13 -1.43
C ASP A 412 -16.51 -15.43 -1.57
N GLU A 413 -16.57 -16.24 -0.52
CA GLU A 413 -17.39 -17.45 -0.45
C GLU A 413 -18.88 -17.12 -0.56
N LYS A 414 -19.33 -16.06 0.12
CA LYS A 414 -20.73 -15.62 0.07
C LYS A 414 -21.13 -15.10 -1.31
N LEU A 415 -20.29 -14.27 -1.94
CA LEU A 415 -20.48 -13.80 -3.32
C LEU A 415 -20.71 -14.98 -4.27
N LYS A 416 -19.88 -16.03 -4.16
CA LYS A 416 -20.03 -17.26 -4.97
C LYS A 416 -21.32 -18.01 -4.66
N SER A 417 -21.63 -18.19 -3.37
CA SER A 417 -22.83 -18.94 -2.95
C SER A 417 -24.14 -18.28 -3.40
N GLU A 418 -24.15 -16.95 -3.50
CA GLU A 418 -25.32 -16.16 -3.92
C GLU A 418 -25.29 -15.82 -5.42
N ASN A 419 -24.30 -16.33 -6.17
CA ASN A 419 -24.07 -16.02 -7.58
C ASN A 419 -24.03 -14.50 -7.87
N LEU A 420 -23.47 -13.73 -6.93
CA LEU A 420 -23.31 -12.29 -7.05
C LEU A 420 -21.97 -11.97 -7.69
N LYS A 421 -22.01 -11.17 -8.75
CA LYS A 421 -20.82 -10.74 -9.46
C LYS A 421 -20.20 -9.49 -8.81
N CYS A 422 -18.92 -9.55 -8.46
CA CYS A 422 -18.15 -8.39 -8.04
C CYS A 422 -17.21 -7.95 -9.17
N VAL A 423 -17.35 -6.71 -9.64
CA VAL A 423 -16.63 -6.18 -10.82
C VAL A 423 -15.57 -5.15 -10.47
N GLU A 424 -15.26 -4.96 -9.18
CA GLU A 424 -14.21 -4.03 -8.75
C GLU A 424 -12.81 -4.51 -9.20
N ILE A 425 -11.86 -3.58 -9.24
CA ILE A 425 -10.53 -3.78 -9.84
C ILE A 425 -9.75 -4.97 -9.25
N ARG A 426 -9.76 -5.19 -7.93
CA ARG A 426 -8.96 -6.25 -7.28
C ARG A 426 -9.49 -7.65 -7.54
N HIS A 427 -10.80 -7.82 -7.77
CA HIS A 427 -11.46 -9.07 -8.15
C HIS A 427 -11.15 -9.48 -9.59
N ARG A 428 -10.95 -8.51 -10.49
CA ARG A 428 -10.70 -8.76 -11.91
C ARG A 428 -9.22 -8.71 -12.31
N GLY A 429 -8.37 -8.04 -11.54
CA GLY A 429 -6.95 -7.86 -11.88
C GLY A 429 -6.21 -9.19 -12.06
N VAL A 430 -5.56 -9.35 -13.22
CA VAL A 430 -4.81 -10.57 -13.58
C VAL A 430 -3.72 -10.87 -12.56
N ARG A 431 -3.58 -12.15 -12.22
CA ARG A 431 -2.55 -12.71 -11.33
C ARG A 431 -1.78 -13.81 -12.06
N ASN A 432 -2.31 -15.03 -12.08
CA ASN A 432 -1.70 -16.23 -12.66
C ASN A 432 -2.62 -16.90 -13.70
N GLU A 433 -3.76 -16.27 -13.99
CA GLU A 433 -4.75 -16.74 -14.95
C GLU A 433 -4.17 -16.68 -16.37
N ILE A 434 -4.61 -17.61 -17.23
CA ILE A 434 -4.26 -17.62 -18.65
C ILE A 434 -5.14 -16.57 -19.33
N ILE A 435 -4.52 -15.64 -20.05
CA ILE A 435 -5.21 -14.62 -20.83
C ILE A 435 -5.40 -15.14 -22.26
N ASP A 436 -6.64 -15.08 -22.75
CA ASP A 436 -6.93 -15.17 -24.17
C ASP A 436 -6.68 -13.80 -24.81
N PHE A 437 -5.56 -13.65 -25.52
CA PHE A 437 -5.20 -12.35 -26.09
C PHE A 437 -6.12 -11.92 -27.24
N ASP A 438 -6.84 -12.84 -27.87
CA ASP A 438 -7.76 -12.54 -28.96
C ASP A 438 -9.07 -11.93 -28.44
N SER A 439 -9.40 -12.15 -27.16
CA SER A 439 -10.54 -11.53 -26.48
C SER A 439 -10.19 -10.23 -25.75
N VAL A 440 -8.92 -9.80 -25.78
CA VAL A 440 -8.49 -8.57 -25.11
C VAL A 440 -8.99 -7.35 -25.87
N LYS A 441 -9.74 -6.50 -25.18
CA LYS A 441 -10.28 -5.25 -25.73
C LYS A 441 -9.89 -4.06 -24.88
N LEU A 442 -9.71 -2.91 -25.54
CA LEU A 442 -9.67 -1.62 -24.89
C LEU A 442 -11.10 -1.16 -24.62
N LEU A 443 -11.44 -0.98 -23.35
CA LEU A 443 -12.74 -0.51 -22.89
C LEU A 443 -12.61 0.88 -22.28
N ARG A 444 -13.73 1.61 -22.24
CA ARG A 444 -13.83 2.96 -21.71
C ARG A 444 -15.13 3.12 -20.92
N GLU A 445 -15.04 3.69 -19.73
CA GLU A 445 -16.17 4.07 -18.89
C GLU A 445 -16.01 5.52 -18.44
N ASN A 446 -16.99 6.37 -18.72
CA ASN A 446 -16.98 7.78 -18.34
C ASN A 446 -17.94 8.00 -17.16
N TYR A 447 -17.55 8.84 -16.19
CA TYR A 447 -18.42 9.24 -15.09
C TYR A 447 -18.08 10.66 -14.62
N ASN A 448 -19.08 11.38 -14.13
CA ASN A 448 -18.87 12.70 -13.54
C ASN A 448 -18.35 12.56 -12.11
N ALA A 449 -17.38 13.40 -11.76
CA ALA A 449 -16.85 13.46 -10.40
C ALA A 449 -16.30 14.85 -10.09
N SER A 450 -16.85 15.45 -9.04
CA SER A 450 -16.39 16.70 -8.44
C SER A 450 -16.28 17.84 -9.45
N GLY A 451 -17.37 18.08 -10.19
CA GLY A 451 -17.46 19.13 -11.22
C GLY A 451 -16.58 18.90 -12.46
N GLY A 452 -15.90 17.76 -12.56
CA GLY A 452 -15.13 17.33 -13.73
C GLY A 452 -15.60 15.99 -14.27
N GLN A 453 -14.90 15.48 -15.26
CA GLN A 453 -15.18 14.18 -15.88
C GLN A 453 -14.01 13.22 -15.68
N GLU A 454 -14.31 12.00 -15.26
CA GLU A 454 -13.36 10.89 -15.21
C GLU A 454 -13.61 9.94 -16.39
N ILE A 455 -12.52 9.49 -16.99
CA ILE A 455 -12.48 8.54 -18.10
C ILE A 455 -11.60 7.38 -17.65
N PHE A 456 -12.23 6.26 -17.32
CA PHE A 456 -11.55 5.02 -16.95
C PHE A 456 -11.38 4.16 -18.19
N MET A 457 -10.13 3.97 -18.61
CA MET A 457 -9.80 3.09 -19.73
C MET A 457 -9.14 1.82 -19.22
N SER A 458 -9.48 0.68 -19.79
CA SER A 458 -8.93 -0.60 -19.37
C SER A 458 -8.69 -1.54 -20.56
N TYR A 459 -7.62 -2.32 -20.48
CA TYR A 459 -7.49 -3.54 -21.27
C TYR A 459 -8.07 -4.70 -20.48
N GLU A 460 -9.09 -5.35 -21.04
CA GLU A 460 -9.80 -6.46 -20.39
C GLU A 460 -9.90 -7.65 -21.34
N ASP A 461 -9.64 -8.86 -20.84
CA ASP A 461 -10.12 -10.09 -21.47
C ASP A 461 -11.62 -10.18 -21.21
N VAL A 462 -12.43 -9.85 -22.22
CA VAL A 462 -13.89 -9.74 -22.05
C VAL A 462 -14.59 -11.09 -21.92
N ARG A 463 -13.91 -12.20 -22.25
CA ARG A 463 -14.46 -13.55 -22.07
C ARG A 463 -14.26 -14.02 -20.63
N ALA A 464 -13.06 -13.81 -20.09
CA ALA A 464 -12.72 -14.21 -18.74
C ALA A 464 -13.05 -13.15 -17.66
N ASP A 465 -13.45 -11.94 -18.07
CA ASP A 465 -13.64 -10.75 -17.22
C ASP A 465 -12.39 -10.41 -16.40
N LEU A 466 -11.22 -10.51 -17.04
CA LEU A 466 -9.93 -10.24 -16.43
C LEU A 466 -9.39 -8.87 -16.83
N LEU A 467 -8.97 -8.08 -15.85
CA LEU A 467 -8.38 -6.77 -16.01
C LEU A 467 -6.85 -6.87 -16.13
N ILE A 468 -6.33 -6.49 -17.30
CA ILE A 468 -4.90 -6.56 -17.64
C ILE A 468 -4.19 -5.28 -17.22
N GLY A 469 -4.83 -4.13 -17.42
CA GLY A 469 -4.28 -2.83 -17.05
C GLY A 469 -5.29 -1.72 -17.28
N PHE A 470 -5.09 -0.58 -16.64
CA PHE A 470 -6.00 0.55 -16.72
C PHE A 470 -5.30 1.90 -16.62
N LEU A 471 -5.98 2.93 -17.10
CA LEU A 471 -5.60 4.33 -16.97
C LEU A 471 -6.80 5.16 -16.49
N ARG A 472 -6.55 6.08 -15.56
CA ARG A 472 -7.51 7.09 -15.08
C ARG A 472 -7.17 8.43 -15.70
N LEU A 473 -7.98 8.89 -16.65
CA LEU A 473 -7.86 10.22 -17.27
C LEU A 473 -8.93 11.14 -16.68
N ARG A 474 -8.54 12.32 -16.22
CA ARG A 474 -9.45 13.35 -15.70
C ARG A 474 -9.43 14.60 -16.57
N ILE A 475 -10.64 15.06 -16.88
CA ILE A 475 -10.92 16.41 -17.36
C ILE A 475 -11.31 17.23 -16.11
N PRO A 476 -10.42 18.11 -15.61
CA PRO A 476 -10.62 18.76 -14.31
C PRO A 476 -11.74 19.81 -14.36
N SER A 477 -12.27 20.18 -13.19
CA SER A 477 -13.38 21.14 -13.10
C SER A 477 -13.03 22.52 -13.68
N ASN A 478 -11.75 22.88 -13.64
CA ASN A 478 -11.20 24.13 -14.18
C ASN A 478 -10.63 24.01 -15.59
N PHE A 479 -10.95 22.92 -16.33
CA PHE A 479 -10.39 22.61 -17.65
C PHE A 479 -10.52 23.76 -18.64
N ASN A 480 -11.64 24.49 -18.66
CA ASN A 480 -11.84 25.61 -19.58
C ASN A 480 -10.79 26.73 -19.43
N LYS A 481 -10.19 26.87 -18.23
CA LYS A 481 -9.14 27.85 -17.95
C LYS A 481 -7.74 27.30 -18.25
N THR A 482 -7.50 26.04 -17.94
CA THR A 482 -6.14 25.45 -17.97
C THR A 482 -5.83 24.73 -19.28
N LYS A 483 -6.86 24.24 -19.98
CA LYS A 483 -6.77 23.32 -21.12
C LYS A 483 -5.82 22.13 -20.85
N ASN A 484 -5.71 21.74 -19.59
CA ASN A 484 -4.84 20.66 -19.12
C ASN A 484 -5.69 19.51 -18.57
N VAL A 485 -5.37 18.29 -19.00
CA VAL A 485 -5.97 17.06 -18.46
C VAL A 485 -4.97 16.33 -17.57
N PHE A 486 -5.47 15.41 -16.74
CA PHE A 486 -4.63 14.64 -15.82
C PHE A 486 -4.71 13.13 -16.07
N VAL A 487 -3.57 12.48 -16.27
CA VAL A 487 -3.44 11.04 -16.05
C VAL A 487 -3.17 10.82 -14.56
N ARG A 488 -4.18 10.37 -13.84
CA ARG A 488 -4.15 10.20 -12.37
C ARG A 488 -3.51 8.89 -11.94
N GLU A 489 -3.64 7.86 -12.79
CA GLU A 489 -3.08 6.54 -12.55
C GLU A 489 -2.90 5.82 -13.89
N LEU A 490 -1.77 5.14 -14.05
CA LEU A 490 -1.55 4.12 -15.06
C LEU A 490 -1.04 2.87 -14.32
N HIS A 491 -1.72 1.75 -14.50
CA HIS A 491 -1.39 0.50 -13.81
C HIS A 491 -1.53 -0.69 -14.76
N ILE A 492 -0.47 -1.51 -14.87
CA ILE A 492 -0.47 -2.73 -15.68
C ILE A 492 -0.17 -3.92 -14.76
N TYR A 493 -1.04 -4.91 -14.76
CA TYR A 493 -0.87 -6.17 -14.02
C TYR A 493 0.16 -7.07 -14.72
N GLY A 494 0.87 -7.87 -13.92
CA GLY A 494 1.90 -8.78 -14.38
C GLY A 494 3.29 -8.48 -13.79
N LYS A 495 4.17 -9.48 -13.85
CA LYS A 495 5.57 -9.32 -13.44
C LYS A 495 6.35 -8.59 -14.53
N GLU A 496 7.16 -7.62 -14.13
CA GLU A 496 8.17 -7.00 -15.00
C GLU A 496 9.34 -7.98 -15.18
N VAL A 497 9.98 -7.94 -16.35
CA VAL A 497 11.29 -8.58 -16.53
C VAL A 497 12.33 -7.70 -15.88
N GLU A 498 13.24 -8.30 -15.12
CA GLU A 498 14.42 -7.59 -14.61
C GLU A 498 15.12 -6.84 -15.74
N ILE A 499 15.52 -5.59 -15.47
CA ILE A 499 16.23 -4.75 -16.43
C ILE A 499 17.46 -5.51 -16.96
N GLY A 500 17.41 -5.95 -18.22
CA GLY A 500 18.50 -6.65 -18.90
C GLY A 500 18.23 -8.10 -19.33
N LYS A 501 17.12 -8.75 -18.92
CA LYS A 501 16.72 -10.09 -19.41
C LYS A 501 15.71 -9.98 -20.58
N LYS A 502 15.73 -10.95 -21.52
CA LYS A 502 14.78 -11.01 -22.66
C LYS A 502 13.40 -11.47 -22.17
N ALA A 503 12.36 -10.78 -22.63
CA ALA A 503 10.98 -11.09 -22.26
C ALA A 503 10.48 -12.43 -22.85
N LYS A 504 9.72 -13.19 -22.06
CA LYS A 504 8.94 -14.35 -22.52
C LYS A 504 7.58 -13.89 -23.07
N ALA A 505 7.04 -14.60 -24.06
CA ALA A 505 5.77 -14.27 -24.73
C ALA A 505 4.54 -14.17 -23.80
N THR A 506 4.64 -14.70 -22.57
CA THR A 506 3.65 -14.68 -21.50
C THR A 506 3.66 -13.39 -20.65
N GLU A 507 4.59 -12.47 -20.87
CA GLU A 507 4.78 -11.29 -20.01
C GLU A 507 3.98 -10.07 -20.50
N ILE A 508 2.90 -9.79 -19.77
CA ILE A 508 1.89 -8.78 -20.08
C ILE A 508 2.47 -7.37 -20.21
N GLN A 509 3.41 -6.97 -19.35
CA GLN A 509 3.94 -5.60 -19.31
C GLN A 509 4.77 -5.22 -20.56
N HIS A 510 5.32 -6.19 -21.28
CA HIS A 510 6.13 -5.94 -22.48
C HIS A 510 5.32 -5.88 -23.78
N ARG A 511 4.01 -6.10 -23.74
CA ARG A 511 3.11 -6.00 -24.90
C ARG A 511 2.67 -4.57 -25.24
N GLY A 512 3.23 -3.57 -24.56
CA GLY A 512 2.97 -2.16 -24.86
C GLY A 512 1.62 -1.63 -24.35
N PHE A 513 0.83 -2.41 -23.57
CA PHE A 513 -0.46 -1.96 -23.05
C PHE A 513 -0.39 -0.60 -22.32
N GLY A 514 0.66 -0.38 -21.53
CA GLY A 514 0.86 0.90 -20.83
C GLY A 514 1.14 2.07 -21.77
N GLY A 515 1.92 1.85 -22.83
CA GLY A 515 2.16 2.85 -23.87
C GLY A 515 0.89 3.13 -24.68
N ASN A 516 0.13 2.09 -25.02
CA ASN A 516 -1.11 2.20 -25.78
C ASN A 516 -2.21 2.95 -25.01
N LEU A 517 -2.36 2.68 -23.70
CA LEU A 517 -3.28 3.44 -22.84
C LEU A 517 -2.88 4.92 -22.78
N LEU A 518 -1.58 5.21 -22.71
CA LEU A 518 -1.08 6.58 -22.69
C LEU A 518 -1.33 7.30 -24.03
N MET A 519 -1.08 6.64 -25.16
CA MET A 519 -1.39 7.18 -26.49
C MET A 519 -2.88 7.43 -26.68
N GLU A 520 -3.74 6.52 -26.22
CA GLU A 520 -5.19 6.74 -26.28
C GLU A 520 -5.62 7.90 -25.37
N ALA A 521 -5.01 8.05 -24.20
CA ALA A 521 -5.26 9.20 -23.33
C ALA A 521 -4.89 10.53 -23.99
N GLU A 522 -3.75 10.57 -24.69
CA GLU A 522 -3.31 11.72 -25.48
C GLU A 522 -4.28 12.02 -26.64
N ARG A 523 -4.73 10.98 -27.36
CA ARG A 523 -5.70 11.09 -28.45
C ARG A 523 -7.03 11.67 -27.94
N ILE A 524 -7.63 11.07 -26.91
CA ILE A 524 -8.88 11.55 -26.30
C ILE A 524 -8.73 12.99 -25.85
N ALA A 525 -7.64 13.31 -25.13
CA ALA A 525 -7.42 14.66 -24.62
C ALA A 525 -7.37 15.70 -25.75
N LYS A 526 -6.67 15.39 -26.86
CA LYS A 526 -6.51 16.30 -27.99
C LYS A 526 -7.75 16.39 -28.86
N GLU A 527 -8.28 15.24 -29.29
CA GLU A 527 -9.32 15.16 -30.31
C GLU A 527 -10.73 15.38 -29.75
N GLU A 528 -11.01 14.90 -28.54
CA GLU A 528 -12.36 14.99 -27.95
C GLU A 528 -12.53 16.23 -27.06
N PHE A 529 -11.45 16.71 -26.43
CA PHE A 529 -11.52 17.81 -25.45
C PHE A 529 -10.74 19.07 -25.84
N ASP A 530 -9.99 19.06 -26.95
CA ASP A 530 -9.11 20.18 -27.36
C ASP A 530 -8.14 20.60 -26.24
N ALA A 531 -7.62 19.62 -25.50
CA ALA A 531 -6.60 19.86 -24.49
C ALA A 531 -5.28 20.26 -25.16
N LYS A 532 -4.58 21.22 -24.56
CA LYS A 532 -3.25 21.66 -25.02
C LYS A 532 -2.12 20.97 -24.27
N LYS A 533 -2.44 20.35 -23.13
CA LYS A 533 -1.48 19.78 -22.20
C LYS A 533 -2.06 18.55 -21.51
N ILE A 534 -1.21 17.55 -21.28
CA ILE A 534 -1.51 16.39 -20.46
C ILE A 534 -0.47 16.29 -19.35
N SER A 535 -0.94 16.16 -18.12
CA SER A 535 -0.13 16.10 -16.90
C SER A 535 -0.32 14.75 -16.21
N VAL A 536 0.77 14.04 -15.95
CA VAL A 536 0.75 12.72 -15.33
C VAL A 536 1.17 12.82 -13.87
N MET A 537 0.35 12.25 -12.99
CA MET A 537 0.71 12.01 -11.59
C MET A 537 1.64 10.80 -11.50
N SER A 538 2.95 11.05 -11.51
CA SER A 538 3.98 10.01 -11.48
C SER A 538 4.66 9.93 -10.11
N GLY A 539 4.79 8.71 -9.58
CA GLY A 539 5.74 8.46 -8.49
C GLY A 539 7.17 8.81 -8.91
N ILE A 540 8.02 9.15 -7.95
CA ILE A 540 9.38 9.63 -8.17
C ILE A 540 10.18 8.63 -9.01
N GLY A 541 10.19 7.37 -8.58
CA GLY A 541 10.87 6.26 -9.24
C GLY A 541 10.27 5.81 -10.58
N ALA A 542 9.11 6.35 -10.97
CA ALA A 542 8.43 6.05 -12.23
C ALA A 542 8.62 7.14 -13.30
N ARG A 543 9.22 8.29 -12.96
CA ARG A 543 9.34 9.44 -13.90
C ARG A 543 10.10 9.10 -15.18
N GLU A 544 11.13 8.26 -15.10
CA GLU A 544 11.90 7.80 -16.25
C GLU A 544 11.05 7.01 -17.27
N TYR A 545 9.98 6.34 -16.84
CA TYR A 545 9.05 5.69 -17.78
C TYR A 545 8.40 6.72 -18.71
N TYR A 546 7.87 7.80 -18.15
CA TYR A 546 7.18 8.84 -18.93
C TYR A 546 8.14 9.69 -19.79
N ARG A 547 9.41 9.83 -19.39
CA ARG A 547 10.43 10.49 -20.21
C ARG A 547 10.62 9.81 -21.58
N LYS A 548 10.45 8.48 -21.65
CA LYS A 548 10.50 7.71 -22.91
C LYS A 548 9.38 8.11 -23.89
N PHE A 549 8.29 8.67 -23.39
CA PHE A 549 7.14 9.15 -24.17
C PHE A 549 7.16 10.69 -24.34
N ASN A 550 8.33 11.32 -24.18
CA ASN A 550 8.55 12.76 -24.32
C ASN A 550 7.90 13.64 -23.26
N TYR A 551 7.51 13.08 -22.11
CA TYR A 551 7.07 13.89 -20.97
C TYR A 551 8.29 14.51 -20.25
N LYS A 552 8.13 15.76 -19.81
CA LYS A 552 9.13 16.51 -19.04
C LYS A 552 8.59 16.85 -17.66
N ARG A 553 9.45 16.86 -16.65
CA ARG A 553 9.03 17.25 -15.29
C ARG A 553 8.66 18.74 -15.27
N SER A 554 7.49 19.06 -14.72
CA SER A 554 7.02 20.43 -14.51
C SER A 554 6.27 20.46 -13.17
N GLU A 555 6.83 21.19 -12.21
CA GLU A 555 6.39 21.19 -10.81
C GLU A 555 6.31 19.76 -10.24
N PHE A 556 5.10 19.27 -9.99
CA PHE A 556 4.81 17.97 -9.40
C PHE A 556 4.60 16.85 -10.45
N TRP A 557 4.27 17.22 -11.68
CA TRP A 557 3.80 16.30 -12.72
C TRP A 557 4.87 16.00 -13.77
N MET A 558 4.65 14.91 -14.51
CA MET A 558 5.29 14.68 -15.81
C MET A 558 4.35 15.23 -16.89
N VAL A 559 4.81 16.17 -17.71
CA VAL A 559 3.99 16.99 -18.60
C VAL A 559 4.38 16.80 -20.06
N LYS A 560 3.38 16.76 -20.93
CA LYS A 560 3.54 16.81 -22.38
C LYS A 560 2.54 17.80 -22.98
N ASN A 561 2.98 18.59 -23.95
CA ASN A 561 2.11 19.44 -24.77
C ASN A 561 1.56 18.59 -25.93
N LEU A 562 0.28 18.74 -26.25
CA LEU A 562 -0.46 17.89 -27.20
C LEU A 562 -0.58 18.49 -28.61
#